data_AF-A0A924BYX2-F1
#
_entry.id   AF-A0A924BYX2-F1
#
_cell.length_a   1.000
_cell.length_b   1.000
_cell.length_c   1.000
_cell.angle_alpha   90.00
_cell.angle_beta   90.00
_cell.angle_gamma   90.00
#
_symmetry.space_group_name_H-M   'P 1'
#
loop_
_entity.id
_entity.type
_entity.pdbx_description
1 polymer ?
#
loop_
_entity_poly.entity_id
_entity_poly.type
_entity_poly.pdbx_seq_one_letter_code
_entity_poly.pdbx_strand_id
1 'polypeptide(L)'
;MIHYAVGMGLITASKKSGGWQLGLTALGHVILEEDPFLSARQTLWLMHLLLCRRLASAPATSGVAGPWFALFAAGGFRLGKQFRQQDFVDFLVELHGDVGYLKSLAGIVVRSYLEDSCMGNINVLQKIIVNGEKLLERQPAPVELSFFPVYAAYLYLIWDELFSNESQVSLDSFASHSRCFVVLGWDEAMIAYWLDWMADNRMLQIDRYTGAPILLRLKNTNQVISNIYSELR
;
A
#
# COMPACT_ATOMS: atom_id res chain seq x y z
N MET A 1 14.94 8.66 7.01
CA MET A 1 14.93 7.19 7.24
C MET A 1 13.83 6.77 8.20
N ILE A 2 13.80 7.23 9.47
CA ILE A 2 12.79 6.81 10.47
C ILE A 2 11.34 6.96 9.96
N HIS A 3 10.99 8.12 9.38
CA HIS A 3 9.63 8.35 8.88
C HIS A 3 9.18 7.38 7.78
N TYR A 4 10.09 6.92 6.92
CA TYR A 4 9.75 5.92 5.90
C TYR A 4 9.52 4.56 6.53
N ALA A 5 10.37 4.12 7.47
CA ALA A 5 10.18 2.85 8.17
C ALA A 5 8.89 2.83 9.00
N VAL A 6 8.50 3.97 9.60
CA VAL A 6 7.18 4.14 10.24
C VAL A 6 6.06 4.09 9.20
N GLY A 7 6.22 4.82 8.08
CA GLY A 7 5.26 4.83 6.98
C GLY A 7 5.06 3.46 6.35
N MET A 8 6.10 2.63 6.29
CA MET A 8 6.05 1.23 5.83
C MET A 8 5.55 0.27 6.91
N GLY A 9 5.21 0.75 8.11
CA GLY A 9 4.70 -0.08 9.20
C GLY A 9 5.72 -1.03 9.82
N LEU A 10 7.02 -0.84 9.57
CA LEU A 10 8.09 -1.73 10.07
C LEU A 10 8.48 -1.41 11.51
N ILE A 11 8.42 -0.13 11.89
CA ILE A 11 8.79 0.34 13.22
C ILE A 11 7.73 1.28 13.80
N THR A 12 7.70 1.33 15.13
CA THR A 12 7.14 2.44 15.89
C THR A 12 8.27 3.42 16.25
N ALA A 13 7.93 4.70 16.34
CA ALA A 13 8.88 5.74 16.71
C ALA A 13 8.20 6.77 17.62
N SER A 14 8.84 7.10 18.74
CA SER A 14 8.42 8.19 19.62
C SER A 14 9.61 9.07 19.98
N LYS A 15 9.40 10.39 20.06
CA LYS A 15 10.46 11.32 20.45
C LYS A 15 10.35 11.57 21.95
N LYS A 16 11.36 11.16 22.72
CA LYS A 16 11.43 11.38 24.18
C LYS A 16 12.80 11.96 24.54
N SER A 17 12.81 13.00 25.37
CA SER A 17 14.03 13.58 25.96
C SER A 17 15.16 13.87 24.96
N GLY A 18 14.82 14.42 23.79
CA GLY A 18 15.80 14.78 22.75
C GLY A 18 16.26 13.63 21.83
N GLY A 19 15.86 12.38 22.10
CA GLY A 19 16.17 11.21 21.28
C GLY A 19 14.93 10.55 20.66
N TRP A 20 15.16 9.69 19.65
CA TRP A 20 14.14 8.80 19.10
C TRP A 20 14.18 7.46 19.83
N GLN A 21 13.05 7.05 20.39
CA GLN A 21 12.82 5.68 20.87
C GLN A 21 12.14 4.90 19.76
N LEU A 22 12.80 3.84 19.28
CA LEU A 22 12.34 2.99 18.19
C LEU A 22 11.99 1.60 18.71
N GLY A 23 10.99 0.97 18.11
CA GLY A 23 10.65 -0.43 18.35
C GLY A 23 10.14 -1.09 17.07
N LEU A 24 10.36 -2.40 16.90
CA LEU A 24 9.81 -3.14 15.78
C LEU A 24 8.30 -3.35 15.96
N THR A 25 7.55 -3.33 14.87
CA THR A 25 6.17 -3.83 14.86
C THR A 25 6.16 -5.36 14.72
N ALA A 26 5.01 -6.01 14.89
CA ALA A 26 4.87 -7.44 14.59
C ALA A 26 5.28 -7.76 13.14
N LEU A 27 4.90 -6.89 12.20
CA LEU A 27 5.33 -6.98 10.80
C LEU A 27 6.85 -6.80 10.66
N GLY A 28 7.43 -5.80 11.34
CA GLY A 28 8.86 -5.53 11.32
C GLY A 28 9.69 -6.72 11.83
N HIS A 29 9.21 -7.43 12.85
CA HIS A 29 9.84 -8.66 13.33
C HIS A 29 9.85 -9.75 12.26
N VAL A 30 8.71 -10.06 11.65
CA VAL A 30 8.61 -11.10 10.61
C VAL A 30 9.46 -10.77 9.39
N ILE A 31 9.45 -9.51 8.92
CA ILE A 31 10.27 -9.11 7.78
C ILE A 31 11.76 -9.17 8.12
N LEU A 32 12.17 -8.75 9.32
CA LEU A 32 13.57 -8.81 9.73
C LEU A 32 14.09 -10.26 9.81
N GLU A 33 13.25 -11.20 10.20
CA GLU A 33 13.60 -12.62 10.27
C GLU A 33 13.69 -13.28 8.88
N GLU A 34 12.75 -12.97 7.99
CA GLU A 34 12.59 -13.70 6.72
C GLU A 34 13.27 -12.98 5.52
N ASP A 35 13.29 -11.66 5.51
CA ASP A 35 13.89 -10.83 4.43
C ASP A 35 14.61 -9.58 5.02
N PRO A 36 15.69 -9.78 5.81
CA PRO A 36 16.41 -8.69 6.50
C PRO A 36 16.99 -7.63 5.56
N PHE A 37 17.18 -7.98 4.28
CA PHE A 37 17.74 -7.10 3.26
C PHE A 37 16.67 -6.43 2.39
N LEU A 38 15.38 -6.66 2.66
CA LEU A 38 14.24 -6.08 1.92
C LEU A 38 14.35 -6.32 0.41
N SER A 39 14.70 -7.55 0.04
CA SER A 39 15.04 -7.94 -1.33
C SER A 39 13.89 -8.66 -2.04
N ALA A 40 12.98 -9.29 -1.29
CA ALA A 40 11.87 -10.02 -1.86
C ALA A 40 10.82 -9.07 -2.44
N ARG A 41 10.31 -9.38 -3.64
CA ARG A 41 9.28 -8.56 -4.30
C ARG A 41 8.01 -8.46 -3.46
N GLN A 42 7.70 -9.50 -2.68
CA GLN A 42 6.60 -9.58 -1.72
C GLN A 42 6.74 -8.48 -0.65
N THR A 43 7.90 -8.39 -0.01
CA THR A 43 8.23 -7.36 0.98
C THR A 43 8.09 -5.96 0.39
N LEU A 44 8.67 -5.75 -0.80
CA LEU A 44 8.63 -4.46 -1.48
C LEU A 44 7.20 -4.04 -1.85
N TRP A 45 6.36 -4.97 -2.32
CA TRP A 45 4.94 -4.71 -2.56
C TRP A 45 4.20 -4.36 -1.27
N LEU A 46 4.44 -5.08 -0.18
CA LEU A 46 3.83 -4.76 1.12
C LEU A 46 4.22 -3.36 1.59
N MET A 47 5.50 -3.00 1.47
CA MET A 47 6.01 -1.68 1.83
C MET A 47 5.39 -0.57 0.98
N HIS A 48 5.24 -0.79 -0.34
CA HIS A 48 4.54 0.13 -1.23
C HIS A 48 3.08 0.34 -0.78
N LEU A 49 2.34 -0.74 -0.57
CA LEU A 49 0.94 -0.69 -0.13
C LEU A 49 0.80 0.05 1.21
N LEU A 50 1.71 -0.21 2.14
CA LEU A 50 1.74 0.44 3.45
C LEU A 50 2.11 1.94 3.35
N LEU A 51 3.03 2.34 2.48
CA LEU A 51 3.30 3.76 2.23
C LEU A 51 2.11 4.48 1.59
N CYS A 52 1.37 3.79 0.74
CA CYS A 52 0.20 4.34 0.05
C CYS A 52 -1.09 4.27 0.88
N ARG A 53 -1.03 3.86 2.15
CA ARG A 53 -2.22 3.68 2.96
C ARG A 53 -2.78 4.97 3.54
N ARG A 54 -4.08 4.96 3.79
CA ARG A 54 -4.72 5.92 4.68
C ARG A 54 -4.44 5.55 6.14
N LEU A 55 -4.07 6.54 6.95
CA LEU A 55 -4.00 6.41 8.40
C LEU A 55 -5.25 7.05 9.03
N ALA A 56 -5.78 6.48 10.10
CA ALA A 56 -6.94 7.05 10.79
C ALA A 56 -6.56 8.35 11.53
N SER A 57 -5.31 8.43 11.99
CA SER A 57 -4.79 9.49 12.86
C SER A 57 -4.31 10.75 12.14
N ALA A 58 -4.26 10.76 10.80
CA ALA A 58 -3.73 11.89 10.03
C ALA A 58 -4.44 12.05 8.67
N PRO A 59 -4.50 13.27 8.11
CA PRO A 59 -4.89 13.44 6.71
C PRO A 59 -4.00 12.58 5.81
N ALA A 60 -4.62 11.80 4.92
CA ALA A 60 -3.93 10.80 4.12
C ALA A 60 -2.83 11.39 3.19
N THR A 61 -2.96 12.67 2.84
CA THR A 61 -1.99 13.42 2.01
C THR A 61 -0.93 14.16 2.83
N SER A 62 -0.92 14.02 4.16
CA SER A 62 0.03 14.70 5.04
C SER A 62 1.24 13.83 5.39
N GLY A 63 2.34 14.49 5.76
CA GLY A 63 3.57 13.80 6.19
C GLY A 63 4.38 13.19 5.05
N VAL A 64 5.42 12.45 5.42
CA VAL A 64 6.45 11.94 4.47
C VAL A 64 5.89 10.93 3.46
N ALA A 65 4.83 10.20 3.83
CA ALA A 65 4.14 9.25 2.95
C ALA A 65 2.98 9.88 2.16
N GLY A 66 2.57 11.11 2.49
CA GLY A 66 1.46 11.81 1.82
C GLY A 66 1.56 11.85 0.29
N PRO A 67 2.74 12.10 -0.31
CA PRO A 67 2.92 12.05 -1.77
C PRO A 67 2.71 10.66 -2.39
N TRP A 68 3.00 9.58 -1.66
CA TRP A 68 2.73 8.21 -2.12
C TRP A 68 1.23 7.94 -2.14
N PHE A 69 0.52 8.33 -1.09
CA PHE A 69 -0.95 8.27 -1.07
C PHE A 69 -1.55 9.12 -2.20
N ALA A 70 -1.07 10.36 -2.37
CA ALA A 70 -1.51 11.23 -3.45
C ALA A 70 -1.32 10.56 -4.81
N LEU A 71 -0.13 10.02 -5.09
CA LEU A 71 0.14 9.43 -6.40
C LEU A 71 -0.67 8.16 -6.68
N PHE A 72 -0.74 7.22 -5.73
CA PHE A 72 -1.26 5.87 -5.99
C PHE A 72 -2.68 5.64 -5.50
N ALA A 73 -3.14 6.32 -4.45
CA ALA A 73 -4.46 6.10 -3.87
C ALA A 73 -5.48 7.17 -4.27
N ALA A 74 -5.08 8.44 -4.33
CA ALA A 74 -5.98 9.58 -4.60
C ALA A 74 -5.91 10.10 -6.04
N GLY A 75 -4.76 9.96 -6.70
CA GLY A 75 -4.47 10.59 -7.98
C GLY A 75 -5.10 9.92 -9.20
N GLY A 76 -5.85 8.82 -9.02
CA GLY A 76 -6.41 8.05 -10.14
C GLY A 76 -7.27 8.89 -11.10
N PHE A 77 -8.17 9.73 -10.56
CA PHE A 77 -9.03 10.59 -11.38
C PHE A 77 -8.28 11.74 -12.05
N ARG A 78 -7.34 12.37 -11.32
CA ARG A 78 -6.61 13.57 -11.80
C ARG A 78 -5.47 13.27 -12.75
N LEU A 79 -4.78 12.16 -12.55
CA LEU A 79 -3.59 11.76 -13.31
C LEU A 79 -3.91 10.69 -14.35
N GLY A 80 -4.96 9.87 -14.16
CA GLY A 80 -5.26 8.74 -15.04
C GLY A 80 -4.14 7.69 -15.04
N LYS A 81 -4.22 6.64 -15.85
CA LYS A 81 -3.23 5.54 -15.86
C LYS A 81 -1.82 5.99 -16.30
N GLN A 82 -1.76 6.95 -17.23
CA GLN A 82 -0.53 7.46 -17.84
C GLN A 82 -0.46 8.98 -17.62
N PHE A 83 0.67 9.47 -17.14
CA PHE A 83 0.84 10.89 -16.78
C PHE A 83 2.30 11.33 -16.90
N ARG A 84 2.55 12.63 -17.03
CA ARG A 84 3.89 13.22 -16.95
C ARG A 84 4.27 13.45 -15.50
N GLN A 85 5.56 13.43 -15.20
CA GLN A 85 6.03 13.80 -13.86
C GLN A 85 5.59 15.22 -13.46
N GLN A 86 5.48 16.14 -14.42
CA GLN A 86 4.98 17.49 -14.15
C GLN A 86 3.51 17.49 -13.71
N ASP A 87 2.66 16.64 -14.29
CA ASP A 87 1.25 16.51 -13.89
C ASP A 87 1.13 16.08 -12.41
N PHE A 88 2.05 15.23 -11.95
CA PHE A 88 2.11 14.84 -10.54
C PHE A 88 2.58 16.00 -9.64
N VAL A 89 3.55 16.81 -10.09
CA VAL A 89 3.95 18.03 -9.35
C VAL A 89 2.77 18.99 -9.23
N ASP A 90 2.06 19.24 -10.32
CA ASP A 90 0.91 20.14 -10.36
C ASP A 90 -0.21 19.64 -9.44
N PHE A 91 -0.45 18.33 -9.41
CA PHE A 91 -1.40 17.73 -8.47
C PHE A 91 -1.00 17.93 -7.00
N LEU A 92 0.30 17.83 -6.65
CA LEU A 92 0.74 18.11 -5.29
C LEU A 92 0.59 19.60 -4.94
N VAL A 93 0.83 20.50 -5.89
CA VAL A 93 0.63 21.95 -5.71
C VAL A 93 -0.85 22.27 -5.50
N GLU A 94 -1.76 21.61 -6.23
CA GLU A 94 -3.21 21.72 -6.02
C GLU A 94 -3.62 21.29 -4.59
N LEU A 95 -2.98 20.27 -4.03
CA LEU A 95 -3.29 19.74 -2.69
C LEU A 95 -2.70 20.55 -1.53
N HIS A 96 -1.52 21.14 -1.72
CA HIS A 96 -0.71 21.70 -0.62
C HIS A 96 -0.33 23.18 -0.79
N GLY A 97 -0.74 23.79 -1.90
CA GLY A 97 -0.26 25.10 -2.33
C GLY A 97 1.12 25.04 -2.97
N ASP A 98 1.55 26.17 -3.55
CA ASP A 98 2.86 26.27 -4.19
C ASP A 98 3.97 26.38 -3.13
N VAL A 99 4.60 25.24 -2.83
CA VAL A 99 5.72 25.15 -1.89
C VAL A 99 6.92 24.53 -2.61
N GLY A 100 8.07 25.22 -2.54
CA GLY A 100 9.25 24.88 -3.35
C GLY A 100 9.81 23.46 -3.19
N TYR A 101 9.51 22.74 -2.09
CA TYR A 101 9.98 21.37 -1.89
C TYR A 101 9.15 20.30 -2.65
N LEU A 102 7.94 20.62 -3.13
CA LEU A 102 7.03 19.65 -3.74
C LEU A 102 7.59 19.02 -5.02
N LYS A 103 8.30 19.81 -5.84
CA LYS A 103 8.97 19.30 -7.04
C LYS A 103 10.06 18.27 -6.70
N SER A 104 10.85 18.53 -5.66
CA SER A 104 11.87 17.58 -5.18
C SER A 104 11.22 16.31 -4.66
N LEU A 105 10.15 16.46 -3.88
CA LEU A 105 9.40 15.36 -3.29
C LEU A 105 8.74 14.47 -4.35
N ALA A 106 8.08 15.05 -5.35
CA ALA A 106 7.55 14.31 -6.50
C ALA A 106 8.65 13.54 -7.24
N GLY A 107 9.82 14.17 -7.42
CA GLY A 107 10.99 13.51 -8.00
C GLY A 107 11.51 12.35 -7.17
N ILE A 108 11.50 12.44 -5.84
CA ILE A 108 11.88 11.34 -4.94
C ILE A 108 10.92 10.17 -5.11
N VAL A 109 9.60 10.41 -5.04
CA VAL A 109 8.58 9.36 -5.21
C VAL A 109 8.79 8.62 -6.53
N VAL A 110 8.91 9.35 -7.64
CA VAL A 110 9.08 8.75 -8.96
C VAL A 110 10.38 7.95 -9.05
N ARG A 111 11.51 8.50 -8.57
CA ARG A 111 12.80 7.79 -8.60
C ARG A 111 12.79 6.52 -7.75
N SER A 112 12.10 6.51 -6.60
CA SER A 112 11.99 5.31 -5.76
C SER A 112 11.45 4.10 -6.52
N TYR A 113 10.58 4.29 -7.52
CA TYR A 113 10.01 3.22 -8.36
C TYR A 113 10.75 2.98 -9.67
N LEU A 114 11.75 3.79 -10.01
CA LEU A 114 12.54 3.65 -11.24
C LEU A 114 13.98 3.18 -10.98
N GLU A 115 14.38 3.11 -9.71
CA GLU A 115 15.68 2.62 -9.28
C GLU A 115 15.53 1.23 -8.64
N ASP A 116 16.21 0.22 -9.21
CA ASP A 116 16.14 -1.18 -8.77
C ASP A 116 16.66 -1.37 -7.33
N SER A 117 17.57 -0.52 -6.88
CA SER A 117 18.08 -0.48 -5.50
C SER A 117 17.05 0.04 -4.48
N CYS A 118 15.88 0.50 -4.94
CA CYS A 118 14.75 0.95 -4.11
C CYS A 118 13.54 0.03 -4.33
N MET A 119 12.56 0.49 -5.12
CA MET A 119 11.32 -0.23 -5.43
C MET A 119 11.15 -0.47 -6.93
N GLY A 120 12.21 -0.32 -7.74
CA GLY A 120 12.16 -0.58 -9.19
C GLY A 120 11.69 -2.00 -9.53
N ASN A 121 12.13 -2.98 -8.75
CA ASN A 121 11.87 -4.41 -9.01
C ASN A 121 10.40 -4.85 -8.84
N ILE A 122 9.54 -4.00 -8.26
CA ILE A 122 8.10 -4.29 -8.18
C ILE A 122 7.29 -3.70 -9.34
N ASN A 123 7.92 -2.90 -10.20
CA ASN A 123 7.34 -2.40 -11.46
C ASN A 123 6.00 -1.64 -11.32
N VAL A 124 5.68 -1.11 -10.14
CA VAL A 124 4.46 -0.33 -9.87
C VAL A 124 4.33 0.87 -10.83
N LEU A 125 5.46 1.44 -11.23
CA LEU A 125 5.53 2.59 -12.13
C LEU A 125 6.59 2.35 -13.20
N GLN A 126 6.24 2.52 -14.47
CA GLN A 126 7.16 2.34 -15.60
C GLN A 126 7.24 3.58 -16.47
N LYS A 127 8.40 3.78 -17.11
CA LYS A 127 8.57 4.79 -18.16
C LYS A 127 8.13 4.21 -19.50
N ILE A 128 7.20 4.88 -20.16
CA ILE A 128 6.75 4.52 -21.51
C ILE A 128 6.93 5.71 -22.45
N ILE A 129 6.91 5.43 -23.76
CA ILE A 129 6.89 6.46 -24.80
C ILE A 129 5.61 6.30 -25.60
N VAL A 130 4.78 7.34 -25.60
CA VAL A 130 3.53 7.41 -26.38
C VAL A 130 3.61 8.63 -27.28
N ASN A 131 3.51 8.45 -28.60
CA ASN A 131 3.60 9.54 -29.59
C ASN A 131 4.84 10.44 -29.44
N GLY A 132 5.99 9.87 -29.03
CA GLY A 132 7.23 10.60 -28.81
C GLY A 132 7.35 11.29 -27.44
N GLU A 133 6.30 11.24 -26.61
CA GLU A 133 6.30 11.80 -25.26
C GLU A 133 6.67 10.75 -24.20
N LYS A 134 7.52 11.13 -23.25
CA LYS A 134 7.88 10.28 -22.12
C LYS A 134 6.83 10.39 -21.02
N LEU A 135 6.11 9.31 -20.77
CA LEU A 135 5.09 9.22 -19.73
C LEU A 135 5.49 8.21 -18.66
N LEU A 136 4.85 8.33 -17.51
CA LEU A 136 4.85 7.35 -16.44
C LEU A 136 3.54 6.58 -16.51
N GLU A 137 3.61 5.25 -16.43
CA GLU A 137 2.44 4.37 -16.43
C GLU A 137 2.37 3.57 -15.13
N ARG A 138 1.21 3.59 -14.47
CA ARG A 138 0.94 2.71 -13.33
C ARG A 138 0.66 1.29 -13.80
N GLN A 139 1.27 0.32 -13.12
CA GLN A 139 1.01 -1.10 -13.32
C GLN A 139 0.22 -1.67 -12.15
N PRO A 140 -0.68 -2.64 -12.40
CA PRO A 140 -1.40 -3.33 -11.35
C PRO A 140 -0.47 -4.22 -10.53
N ALA A 141 -0.88 -4.52 -9.31
CA ALA A 141 -0.26 -5.53 -8.47
C ALA A 141 -0.37 -6.92 -9.14
N PRO A 142 0.67 -7.75 -9.08
CA PRO A 142 0.62 -9.09 -9.64
C PRO A 142 -0.47 -9.94 -9.00
N VAL A 143 -1.09 -10.82 -9.80
CA VAL A 143 -2.21 -11.68 -9.37
C VAL A 143 -1.76 -13.13 -9.16
N GLU A 144 -0.47 -13.36 -8.95
CA GLU A 144 0.06 -14.70 -8.65
C GLU A 144 -0.12 -15.05 -7.16
N LEU A 145 -0.42 -16.33 -6.90
CA LEU A 145 -0.68 -16.86 -5.55
C LEU A 145 0.42 -16.53 -4.54
N SER A 146 1.68 -16.48 -4.97
CA SER A 146 2.83 -16.15 -4.11
C SER A 146 2.78 -14.74 -3.52
N PHE A 147 1.93 -13.84 -4.02
CA PHE A 147 1.74 -12.49 -3.46
C PHE A 147 0.49 -12.37 -2.58
N PHE A 148 -0.43 -13.33 -2.64
CA PHE A 148 -1.71 -13.25 -1.94
C PHE A 148 -1.59 -13.14 -0.42
N PRO A 149 -0.65 -13.83 0.27
CA PRO A 149 -0.44 -13.63 1.70
C PRO A 149 -0.04 -12.20 2.08
N VAL A 150 0.76 -11.53 1.24
CA VAL A 150 1.16 -10.13 1.46
C VAL A 150 -0.05 -9.19 1.37
N TYR A 151 -0.89 -9.38 0.34
CA TYR A 151 -2.11 -8.59 0.20
C TYR A 151 -3.08 -8.85 1.35
N ALA A 152 -3.16 -10.09 1.82
CA ALA A 152 -3.97 -10.46 2.99
C ALA A 152 -3.49 -9.73 4.24
N ALA A 153 -2.19 -9.75 4.53
CA ALA A 153 -1.62 -9.00 5.65
C ALA A 153 -1.88 -7.50 5.53
N TYR A 154 -1.77 -6.93 4.32
CA TYR A 154 -2.11 -5.54 4.07
C TYR A 154 -3.57 -5.23 4.41
N LEU A 155 -4.53 -6.02 3.92
CA LEU A 155 -5.96 -5.83 4.24
C LEU A 155 -6.22 -5.89 5.75
N TYR A 156 -5.57 -6.82 6.45
CA TYR A 156 -5.70 -6.93 7.90
C TYR A 156 -5.13 -5.73 8.65
N LEU A 157 -3.95 -5.26 8.26
CA LEU A 157 -3.34 -4.06 8.85
C LEU A 157 -4.22 -2.82 8.64
N ILE A 158 -4.81 -2.67 7.46
CA ILE A 158 -5.73 -1.57 7.15
C ILE A 158 -7.03 -1.68 7.94
N TRP A 159 -7.56 -2.88 8.07
CA TRP A 159 -8.79 -3.10 8.81
C TRP A 159 -8.60 -2.84 10.30
N ASP A 160 -7.45 -3.20 10.89
CA ASP A 160 -7.13 -2.80 12.27
C ASP A 160 -7.01 -1.28 12.43
N GLU A 161 -6.47 -0.58 11.43
CA GLU A 161 -6.29 0.87 11.46
C GLU A 161 -7.61 1.63 11.30
N LEU A 162 -8.48 1.20 10.38
CA LEU A 162 -9.68 1.95 9.97
C LEU A 162 -10.99 1.42 10.57
N PHE A 163 -11.03 0.16 10.98
CA PHE A 163 -12.24 -0.57 11.39
C PHE A 163 -11.98 -1.40 12.67
N SER A 164 -11.19 -0.86 13.60
CA SER A 164 -10.68 -1.57 14.79
C SER A 164 -11.74 -2.23 15.68
N ASN A 165 -12.97 -1.72 15.66
CA ASN A 165 -14.09 -2.23 16.46
C ASN A 165 -15.04 -3.14 15.67
N GLU A 166 -14.73 -3.45 14.41
CA GLU A 166 -15.63 -4.18 13.51
C GLU A 166 -15.05 -5.55 13.17
N SER A 167 -15.77 -6.62 13.54
CA SER A 167 -15.46 -7.98 13.11
C SER A 167 -15.90 -8.28 11.68
N GLN A 168 -16.86 -7.50 11.18
CA GLN A 168 -17.42 -7.60 9.84
C GLN A 168 -17.47 -6.22 9.17
N VAL A 169 -17.12 -6.14 7.90
CA VAL A 169 -17.10 -4.88 7.14
C VAL A 169 -17.62 -5.15 5.72
N SER A 170 -18.47 -4.28 5.20
CA SER A 170 -18.86 -4.31 3.78
C SER A 170 -17.65 -4.03 2.88
N LEU A 171 -17.46 -4.82 1.82
CA LEU A 171 -16.37 -4.66 0.85
C LEU A 171 -16.35 -3.25 0.24
N ASP A 172 -17.51 -2.68 -0.06
CA ASP A 172 -17.63 -1.32 -0.62
C ASP A 172 -17.17 -0.26 0.39
N SER A 173 -17.58 -0.41 1.66
CA SER A 173 -17.11 0.46 2.73
C SER A 173 -15.61 0.33 2.93
N PHE A 174 -15.09 -0.90 2.95
CA PHE A 174 -13.65 -1.15 3.05
C PHE A 174 -12.88 -0.50 1.90
N ALA A 175 -13.30 -0.75 0.66
CA ALA A 175 -12.69 -0.23 -0.56
C ALA A 175 -12.67 1.30 -0.61
N SER A 176 -13.80 1.93 -0.30
CA SER A 176 -13.96 3.39 -0.36
C SER A 176 -13.12 4.12 0.69
N HIS A 177 -13.07 3.62 1.93
CA HIS A 177 -12.32 4.24 3.01
C HIS A 177 -10.82 4.00 2.91
N SER A 178 -10.41 2.78 2.56
CA SER A 178 -9.00 2.40 2.50
C SER A 178 -8.31 2.78 1.19
N ARG A 179 -9.05 2.81 0.09
CA ARG A 179 -8.53 2.87 -1.29
C ARG A 179 -7.62 1.68 -1.65
N CYS A 180 -7.65 0.58 -0.90
CA CYS A 180 -6.73 -0.55 -1.08
C CYS A 180 -6.71 -1.10 -2.53
N PHE A 181 -7.89 -1.32 -3.13
CA PHE A 181 -8.00 -1.85 -4.49
C PHE A 181 -7.56 -0.86 -5.56
N VAL A 182 -7.66 0.45 -5.29
CA VAL A 182 -7.12 1.48 -6.18
C VAL A 182 -5.60 1.41 -6.21
N VAL A 183 -4.96 1.22 -5.05
CA VAL A 183 -3.50 1.07 -4.97
C VAL A 183 -3.04 -0.25 -5.61
N LEU A 184 -3.81 -1.34 -5.44
CA LEU A 184 -3.55 -2.61 -6.13
C LEU A 184 -3.77 -2.52 -7.64
N GLY A 185 -4.57 -1.57 -8.13
CA GLY A 185 -4.89 -1.44 -9.56
C GLY A 185 -5.70 -2.61 -10.10
N TRP A 186 -6.46 -3.30 -9.24
CA TRP A 186 -7.23 -4.49 -9.59
C TRP A 186 -8.65 -4.16 -10.04
N ASP A 187 -9.17 -4.98 -10.95
CA ASP A 187 -10.58 -5.01 -11.32
C ASP A 187 -11.38 -5.96 -10.41
N GLU A 188 -12.70 -6.02 -10.62
CA GLU A 188 -13.61 -6.86 -9.82
C GLU A 188 -13.25 -8.36 -9.89
N ALA A 189 -12.76 -8.85 -11.03
CA ALA A 189 -12.42 -10.26 -11.20
C ALA A 189 -11.16 -10.63 -10.41
N MET A 190 -10.14 -9.77 -10.44
CA MET A 190 -8.92 -9.96 -9.64
C MET A 190 -9.22 -9.89 -8.14
N ILE A 191 -10.07 -8.94 -7.72
CA ILE A 191 -10.50 -8.81 -6.32
C ILE A 191 -11.27 -10.07 -5.89
N ALA A 192 -12.22 -10.53 -6.68
CA ALA A 192 -13.00 -11.73 -6.38
C ALA A 192 -12.10 -12.96 -6.25
N TYR A 193 -11.16 -13.15 -7.19
CA TYR A 193 -10.23 -14.28 -7.16
C TYR A 193 -9.37 -14.30 -5.89
N TRP A 194 -8.83 -13.15 -5.50
CA TRP A 194 -8.06 -13.05 -4.26
C TRP A 194 -8.91 -13.24 -3.00
N LEU A 195 -10.13 -12.68 -2.96
CA LEU A 195 -11.03 -12.87 -1.82
C LEU A 195 -11.48 -14.34 -1.67
N ASP A 196 -11.75 -15.04 -2.76
CA ASP A 196 -12.08 -16.45 -2.74
C ASP A 196 -10.90 -17.28 -2.21
N TRP A 197 -9.66 -16.97 -2.63
CA TRP A 197 -8.47 -17.60 -2.04
C TRP A 197 -8.35 -17.33 -0.54
N MET A 198 -8.63 -16.11 -0.07
CA MET A 198 -8.62 -15.81 1.36
C MET A 198 -9.69 -16.59 2.14
N ALA A 199 -10.86 -16.82 1.52
CA ALA A 199 -11.94 -17.62 2.08
C ALA A 199 -11.55 -19.10 2.19
N ASP A 200 -10.98 -19.66 1.12
CA ASP A 200 -10.48 -21.04 1.09
C ASP A 200 -9.38 -21.29 2.14
N ASN A 201 -8.56 -20.27 2.40
CA ASN A 201 -7.51 -20.29 3.44
C ASN A 201 -8.01 -19.94 4.85
N ARG A 202 -9.33 -19.89 5.05
CA ARG A 202 -10.02 -19.60 6.31
C ARG A 202 -9.52 -18.31 6.98
N MET A 203 -9.14 -17.32 6.17
CA MET A 203 -8.78 -16.00 6.68
C MET A 203 -10.06 -15.19 6.92
N LEU A 204 -10.97 -15.20 5.95
CA LEU A 204 -12.24 -14.51 6.00
C LEU A 204 -13.41 -15.40 5.57
N GLN A 205 -14.63 -14.95 5.83
CA GLN A 205 -15.85 -15.45 5.22
C GLN A 205 -16.48 -14.31 4.43
N ILE A 206 -17.07 -14.62 3.28
CA ILE A 206 -17.74 -13.65 2.40
C ILE A 206 -19.23 -13.97 2.38
N ASP A 207 -20.05 -13.05 2.87
CA ASP A 207 -21.51 -13.10 2.69
C ASP A 207 -21.89 -12.27 1.45
N ARG A 208 -22.55 -12.91 0.48
CA ARG A 208 -22.97 -12.30 -0.80
C ARG A 208 -24.49 -12.14 -0.89
N TYR A 209 -25.25 -12.46 0.15
CA TYR A 209 -26.73 -12.51 0.11
C TYR A 209 -27.42 -11.16 0.38
N THR A 210 -26.68 -10.14 0.82
CA THR A 210 -27.24 -8.86 1.31
C THR A 210 -26.94 -7.66 0.41
N GLY A 211 -26.50 -7.89 -0.83
CA GLY A 211 -26.11 -6.83 -1.78
C GLY A 211 -24.59 -6.76 -1.92
N ALA A 212 -23.97 -5.68 -1.40
CA ALA A 212 -22.52 -5.55 -1.39
C ALA A 212 -21.90 -6.67 -0.51
N PRO A 213 -20.86 -7.39 -0.98
CA PRO A 213 -20.25 -8.47 -0.21
C PRO A 213 -19.83 -8.00 1.19
N ILE A 214 -20.19 -8.74 2.23
CA ILE A 214 -19.74 -8.50 3.60
C ILE A 214 -18.59 -9.45 3.91
N LEU A 215 -17.48 -8.88 4.36
CA LEU A 215 -16.32 -9.62 4.82
C LEU A 215 -16.45 -9.85 6.33
N LEU A 216 -16.25 -11.07 6.80
CA LEU A 216 -16.13 -11.43 8.21
C LEU A 216 -14.71 -11.97 8.47
N ARG A 217 -14.00 -11.41 9.43
CA ARG A 217 -12.66 -11.89 9.82
C ARG A 217 -12.74 -13.18 10.65
N LEU A 218 -11.93 -14.17 10.28
CA LEU A 218 -11.83 -15.45 11.00
C LEU A 218 -10.49 -15.63 11.73
N LYS A 219 -9.46 -14.85 11.37
CA LYS A 219 -8.15 -14.80 12.02
C LYS A 219 -7.89 -13.43 12.62
N ASN A 220 -6.91 -13.33 13.51
CA ASN A 220 -6.36 -12.03 13.92
C ASN A 220 -5.18 -11.63 13.02
N THR A 221 -4.83 -10.34 13.03
CA THR A 221 -3.77 -9.78 12.16
C THR A 221 -2.41 -10.41 12.37
N ASN A 222 -2.02 -10.74 13.61
CA ASN A 222 -0.73 -11.38 13.88
C ASN A 222 -0.63 -12.78 13.24
N GLN A 223 -1.71 -13.55 13.26
CA GLN A 223 -1.78 -14.86 12.58
C GLN A 223 -1.68 -14.73 11.06
N VAL A 224 -2.16 -13.64 10.47
CA VAL A 224 -2.04 -13.41 9.03
C VAL A 224 -0.62 -12.95 8.69
N ILE A 225 -0.05 -12.03 9.48
CA ILE A 225 1.31 -11.51 9.32
C ILE A 225 2.35 -12.63 9.42
N SER A 226 2.20 -13.58 10.35
CA SER A 226 3.16 -14.68 10.51
C SER A 226 3.22 -15.62 9.29
N ASN A 227 2.27 -15.51 8.36
CA ASN A 227 2.15 -16.38 7.18
C ASN A 227 2.45 -15.64 5.86
N ILE A 228 2.98 -14.41 5.87
CA ILE A 228 3.20 -13.64 4.61
C ILE A 228 4.17 -14.30 3.63
N TYR A 229 5.04 -15.21 4.10
CA TYR A 229 5.99 -15.98 3.28
C TYR A 229 5.59 -17.45 3.12
N SER A 230 4.37 -17.86 3.48
CA SER A 230 3.96 -19.27 3.46
C SER A 230 4.02 -19.90 2.07
N GLU A 231 3.69 -19.14 1.03
CA GLU A 231 3.65 -19.58 -0.38
C GLU A 231 5.04 -19.56 -1.05
N LEU A 232 6.10 -19.19 -0.32
CA LEU A 232 7.49 -19.16 -0.82
C LEU A 232 8.33 -20.33 -0.31
N ARG A 233 7.71 -21.23 0.48
CA ARG A 233 8.32 -22.43 1.06
C ARG A 233 7.80 -23.66 0.36
#